data_AF-A0A2V7XIS2-F1
#
_entry.id   AF-A0A2V7XIS2-F1
#
_cell.length_a   1.000
_cell.length_b   1.000
_cell.length_c   1.000
_cell.angle_alpha   90.00
_cell.angle_beta   90.00
_cell.angle_gamma   90.00
#
_symmetry.space_group_name_H-M   'P 1'
#
loop_
_entity.id
_entity.type
_entity.pdbx_description
1 polymer ?
#
loop_
_entity_poly.entity_id
_entity_poly.type
_entity_poly.pdbx_seq_one_letter_code
_entity_poly.pdbx_strand_id
1 'polypeptide(L)'
;MPDDISDEESLRRLREFLRQTQRLLEQIDDHPRRVIPGRHHERMHAAWESLPPKFESALAALAPATTTNVVPTLRLRGLVGAELVFKLEVFAHARDRYLDHGGPKRGRSRGRRWWSRWRRLLAPTLDAADAILGSLGAVFPGVEAIKDYKDSVEVGIELAKK
;
A
#
# COMPACT_ATOMS: atom_id res chain seq x y z
N MET A 1 19.44 -19.45 -14.80
CA MET A 1 18.26 -18.57 -14.87
C MET A 1 17.65 -18.56 -13.49
N PRO A 2 17.25 -17.41 -12.91
CA PRO A 2 16.44 -17.44 -11.70
C PRO A 2 15.16 -18.21 -12.03
N ASP A 3 14.76 -19.14 -11.16
CA ASP A 3 13.53 -19.90 -11.35
C ASP A 3 12.34 -18.93 -11.41
N ASP A 4 11.56 -19.00 -12.47
CA ASP A 4 10.33 -18.21 -12.59
C ASP A 4 9.38 -18.59 -11.45
N ILE A 5 8.98 -17.61 -10.65
CA ILE A 5 8.00 -17.83 -9.58
C ILE A 5 6.69 -18.34 -10.19
N SER A 6 6.07 -19.34 -9.56
CA SER A 6 4.80 -19.87 -10.04
C SER A 6 3.69 -18.81 -9.99
N ASP A 7 2.65 -18.99 -10.80
CA ASP A 7 1.47 -18.10 -10.77
C ASP A 7 0.81 -18.12 -9.38
N GLU A 8 0.76 -19.27 -8.72
CA GLU A 8 0.23 -19.39 -7.35
C GLU A 8 1.05 -18.59 -6.34
N GLU A 9 2.38 -18.65 -6.43
CA GLU A 9 3.28 -17.86 -5.59
C GLU A 9 3.12 -16.36 -5.87
N SER A 10 2.96 -15.97 -7.14
CA SER A 10 2.67 -14.58 -7.54
C SER A 10 1.39 -14.07 -6.86
N LEU A 11 0.30 -14.85 -6.92
CA LEU A 11 -0.97 -14.53 -6.28
C LEU A 11 -0.86 -14.44 -4.75
N ARG A 12 -0.12 -15.35 -4.12
CA ARG A 12 0.17 -15.30 -2.68
C ARG A 12 0.89 -14.01 -2.31
N ARG A 13 1.92 -13.62 -3.06
CA ARG A 13 2.69 -12.40 -2.79
C ARG A 13 1.89 -11.13 -3.03
N LEU A 14 1.04 -11.08 -4.06
CA LEU A 14 0.14 -9.94 -4.30
C LEU A 14 -0.86 -9.75 -3.17
N ARG A 15 -1.41 -10.85 -2.62
CA ARG A 15 -2.28 -10.78 -1.44
C ARG A 15 -1.55 -10.25 -0.22
N GLU A 16 -0.32 -10.69 0.00
CA GLU A 16 0.51 -10.20 1.10
C GLU A 16 0.86 -8.71 0.93
N PHE A 17 1.19 -8.28 -0.30
CA PHE A 17 1.36 -6.88 -0.64
C PHE A 17 0.13 -6.04 -0.28
N LEU A 18 -1.07 -6.45 -0.69
CA LEU A 18 -2.31 -5.73 -0.38
C LEU A 18 -2.55 -5.61 1.14
N ARG A 19 -2.30 -6.68 1.91
CA ARG A 19 -2.39 -6.64 3.38
C ARG A 19 -1.40 -5.66 4.00
N GLN A 20 -0.19 -5.59 3.46
CA GLN A 20 0.83 -4.67 3.94
C GLN A 20 0.45 -3.22 3.63
N THR A 21 -0.05 -2.94 2.42
CA THR A 21 -0.59 -1.63 2.05
C THR A 21 -1.76 -1.23 2.95
N GLN A 22 -2.70 -2.15 3.22
CA GLN A 22 -3.82 -1.90 4.13
C GLN A 22 -3.32 -1.47 5.51
N ARG A 23 -2.39 -2.22 6.11
CA ARG A 23 -1.80 -1.88 7.42
C ARG A 23 -1.07 -0.54 7.42
N LEU A 24 -0.37 -0.20 6.33
CA LEU A 24 0.32 1.08 6.21
C LEU A 24 -0.69 2.25 6.20
N LEU A 25 -1.75 2.14 5.41
CA LEU A 25 -2.78 3.18 5.32
C LEU A 25 -3.58 3.31 6.63
N GLU A 26 -3.92 2.18 7.27
CA GLU A 26 -4.57 2.13 8.58
C GLU A 26 -3.74 2.86 9.64
N GLN A 27 -2.41 2.64 9.67
CA GLN A 27 -1.52 3.34 10.62
C GLN A 27 -1.52 4.86 10.44
N ILE A 28 -1.70 5.36 9.21
CA ILE A 28 -1.77 6.79 8.94
C ILE A 28 -3.12 7.33 9.43
N ASP A 29 -4.21 6.62 9.17
CA ASP A 29 -5.56 6.97 9.62
C ASP A 29 -5.71 6.97 11.14
N ASP A 30 -5.11 6.00 11.82
CA ASP A 30 -5.07 5.93 13.28
C ASP A 30 -4.30 7.10 13.93
N HIS A 31 -3.36 7.69 13.19
CA HIS A 31 -2.41 8.68 13.71
C HIS A 31 -2.23 9.92 12.81
N PRO A 32 -3.30 10.64 12.44
CA PRO A 32 -3.24 11.65 11.39
C PRO A 32 -2.65 12.97 11.90
N ARG A 33 -2.68 13.21 13.22
CA ARG A 33 -2.38 14.50 13.90
C ARG A 33 -0.98 15.10 13.64
N ARG A 34 -0.04 14.35 13.08
CA ARG A 34 1.34 14.78 12.82
C ARG A 34 1.76 14.69 11.36
N VAL A 35 0.85 14.21 10.52
CA VAL A 35 1.11 13.87 9.12
C VAL A 35 0.13 14.54 8.18
N ILE A 36 -1.10 14.76 8.63
CA ILE A 36 -2.15 15.39 7.84
C ILE A 36 -2.61 16.66 8.58
N PRO A 37 -2.88 17.77 7.89
CA PRO A 37 -3.45 18.96 8.53
C PRO A 37 -4.82 18.68 9.16
N GLY A 38 -5.06 19.23 10.35
CA GLY A 38 -6.23 18.93 11.20
C GLY A 38 -7.59 18.98 10.51
N ARG A 39 -7.79 19.97 9.64
CA ARG A 39 -9.05 20.18 8.89
C ARG A 39 -9.45 19.05 7.94
N HIS A 40 -8.57 18.07 7.70
CA HIS A 40 -8.82 16.96 6.79
C HIS A 40 -9.05 15.62 7.51
N HIS A 41 -8.84 15.55 8.84
CA HIS A 41 -8.86 14.28 9.59
C HIS A 41 -10.20 13.54 9.50
N GLU A 42 -11.33 14.23 9.70
CA GLU A 42 -12.66 13.60 9.66
C GLU A 42 -12.99 13.04 8.26
N ARG A 43 -12.66 13.79 7.21
CA ARG A 43 -12.90 13.36 5.82
C ARG A 43 -11.98 12.22 5.41
N MET A 44 -10.73 12.25 5.87
CA MET A 44 -9.78 11.16 5.66
C MET A 44 -10.31 9.87 6.31
N HIS A 45 -10.73 9.94 7.57
CA HIS A 45 -11.29 8.79 8.29
C HIS A 45 -12.56 8.25 7.62
N ALA A 46 -13.48 9.13 7.21
CA ALA A 46 -14.67 8.70 6.47
C ALA A 46 -14.33 8.03 5.12
N ALA A 47 -13.29 8.50 4.42
CA ALA A 47 -12.81 7.85 3.20
C ALA A 47 -12.17 6.49 3.49
N TRP A 48 -11.39 6.38 4.58
CA TRP A 48 -10.81 5.13 5.05
C TRP A 48 -11.87 4.06 5.32
N GLU A 49 -12.95 4.40 6.02
CA GLU A 49 -14.06 3.46 6.32
C GLU A 49 -14.68 2.81 5.06
N SER A 50 -14.52 3.43 3.88
CA SER A 50 -14.99 2.87 2.60
C SER A 50 -14.03 1.88 1.93
N LEU A 51 -12.80 1.74 2.43
CA LEU A 51 -11.74 0.94 1.81
C LEU A 51 -11.64 -0.53 2.25
N PRO A 52 -11.88 -0.91 3.52
CA PRO A 52 -11.76 -2.30 3.95
C PRO A 52 -12.53 -3.30 3.05
N PRO A 53 -13.79 -3.03 2.62
CA PRO A 53 -14.49 -3.94 1.71
C PRO A 53 -13.83 -4.08 0.34
N LYS A 54 -13.13 -3.04 -0.14
CA LYS A 54 -12.40 -3.06 -1.42
C LYS A 54 -11.12 -3.90 -1.32
N PHE A 55 -10.41 -3.81 -0.19
CA PHE A 55 -9.29 -4.70 0.10
C PHE A 55 -9.75 -6.15 0.18
N GLU A 56 -10.84 -6.43 0.91
CA GLU A 56 -11.41 -7.78 1.03
C GLU A 56 -11.80 -8.36 -0.33
N SER A 57 -12.47 -7.58 -1.17
CA SER A 57 -12.83 -7.99 -2.52
C SER A 57 -11.61 -8.31 -3.38
N ALA A 58 -10.58 -7.46 -3.38
CA ALA A 58 -9.35 -7.71 -4.13
C ALA A 58 -8.59 -8.94 -3.62
N LEU A 59 -8.52 -9.13 -2.30
CA LEU A 59 -7.90 -10.30 -1.66
C LEU A 59 -8.64 -11.59 -2.01
N ALA A 60 -9.97 -11.56 -2.03
CA ALA A 60 -10.81 -12.67 -2.44
C ALA A 60 -10.60 -13.00 -3.92
N ALA A 61 -10.56 -12.00 -4.80
CA ALA A 61 -10.35 -12.21 -6.23
C ALA A 61 -8.98 -12.84 -6.55
N LEU A 62 -7.96 -12.58 -5.73
CA LEU A 62 -6.63 -13.18 -5.82
C LEU A 62 -6.51 -14.55 -5.12
N ALA A 63 -7.58 -15.09 -4.54
CA ALA A 63 -7.56 -16.40 -3.90
C ALA A 63 -7.50 -17.53 -4.94
N PRO A 64 -6.78 -18.64 -4.66
CA PRO A 64 -6.60 -19.75 -5.63
C PRO A 64 -7.90 -20.32 -6.22
N ALA A 65 -9.00 -20.30 -5.46
CA ALA A 65 -10.29 -20.83 -5.88
C ALA A 65 -11.00 -20.00 -6.98
N THR A 66 -10.59 -18.75 -7.19
CA THR A 66 -11.27 -17.77 -8.05
C THR A 66 -10.39 -17.28 -9.21
N THR A 67 -9.13 -17.73 -9.29
CA THR A 67 -8.08 -17.09 -10.10
C THR A 67 -7.94 -17.57 -11.54
N THR A 68 -8.66 -18.61 -11.96
CA THR A 68 -8.49 -19.24 -13.30
C THR A 68 -8.60 -18.26 -14.46
N ASN A 69 -9.40 -17.19 -14.32
CA ASN A 69 -9.62 -16.20 -15.38
C ASN A 69 -8.77 -14.92 -15.24
N VAL A 70 -8.05 -14.74 -14.13
CA VAL A 70 -7.38 -13.46 -13.83
C VAL A 70 -5.88 -13.50 -14.17
N VAL A 71 -5.25 -14.68 -14.07
CA VAL A 71 -3.80 -14.85 -14.28
C VAL A 71 -3.29 -14.31 -15.62
N PRO A 72 -3.96 -14.55 -16.77
CA PRO A 72 -3.49 -13.99 -18.04
C PRO A 72 -3.42 -12.45 -18.02
N THR A 73 -4.42 -11.81 -17.41
CA THR A 73 -4.46 -10.35 -17.26
C THR A 73 -3.38 -9.86 -16.31
N LEU A 74 -3.12 -10.56 -15.19
CA LEU A 74 -2.01 -10.25 -14.29
C LEU A 74 -0.66 -10.34 -15.01
N ARG A 75 -0.48 -11.35 -15.86
CA ARG A 75 0.74 -11.52 -16.66
C ARG A 75 0.96 -10.35 -17.62
N LEU A 76 -0.08 -9.91 -18.33
CA LEU A 76 -0.03 -8.74 -19.21
C LEU A 76 0.29 -7.43 -18.47
N ARG A 77 0.00 -7.37 -17.17
CA ARG A 77 0.27 -6.19 -16.31
C ARG A 77 1.60 -6.28 -15.55
N GLY A 78 2.42 -7.29 -15.83
CA GLY A 78 3.69 -7.50 -15.14
C GLY A 78 3.51 -7.79 -13.65
N LEU A 79 2.44 -8.51 -13.31
CA LEU A 79 2.09 -8.93 -11.95
C LEU A 79 2.29 -10.44 -11.74
N VAL A 80 3.20 -11.04 -12.53
CA VAL A 80 3.73 -12.40 -12.35
C VAL A 80 5.22 -12.42 -12.75
N GLY A 81 5.94 -13.49 -12.42
CA GLY A 81 7.31 -13.70 -12.85
C GLY A 81 8.30 -12.63 -12.35
N ALA A 82 9.40 -12.44 -13.08
CA ALA A 82 10.50 -11.57 -12.67
C ALA A 82 10.09 -10.08 -12.47
N GLU A 83 9.15 -9.57 -13.27
CA GLU A 83 8.70 -8.17 -13.13
C GLU A 83 7.97 -7.94 -11.80
N LEU A 84 7.12 -8.89 -11.39
CA LEU A 84 6.49 -8.84 -10.08
C LEU A 84 7.53 -8.93 -8.96
N VAL A 85 8.49 -9.85 -9.08
CA VAL A 85 9.56 -10.03 -8.08
C VAL A 85 10.29 -8.71 -7.86
N PHE A 86 10.72 -8.05 -8.93
CA PHE A 86 11.41 -6.77 -8.84
C PHE A 86 10.55 -5.68 -8.17
N LYS A 87 9.29 -5.52 -8.57
CA LYS A 87 8.36 -4.55 -7.96
C LYS A 87 8.20 -4.80 -6.44
N LEU A 88 8.04 -6.07 -6.05
CA LEU A 88 7.91 -6.47 -4.65
C LEU A 88 9.18 -6.24 -3.85
N GLU A 89 10.36 -6.47 -4.43
CA GLU A 89 11.64 -6.22 -3.78
C GLU A 89 11.86 -4.72 -3.54
N VAL A 90 11.55 -3.88 -4.53
CA VAL A 90 11.59 -2.42 -4.38
C VAL A 90 10.66 -1.95 -3.27
N PHE A 91 9.42 -2.46 -3.25
CA PHE A 91 8.47 -2.15 -2.18
C PHE A 91 8.94 -2.65 -0.82
N ALA A 92 9.42 -3.89 -0.71
CA ALA A 92 9.90 -4.48 0.53
C ALA A 92 11.08 -3.67 1.10
N HIS A 93 12.05 -3.29 0.26
CA HIS A 93 13.19 -2.47 0.68
C HIS A 93 12.75 -1.09 1.21
N ALA A 94 11.81 -0.43 0.53
CA ALA A 94 11.27 0.85 0.97
C ALA A 94 10.47 0.71 2.28
N ARG A 95 9.66 -0.35 2.40
CA ARG A 95 8.88 -0.69 3.60
C ARG A 95 9.79 -0.99 4.78
N ASP A 96 10.83 -1.78 4.60
CA ASP A 96 11.71 -2.20 5.70
C ASP A 96 12.48 -1.01 6.26
N ARG A 97 12.98 -0.12 5.39
CA ARG A 97 13.54 1.17 5.82
C ARG A 97 12.57 2.02 6.63
N TYR A 98 11.29 1.99 6.27
CA TYR A 98 10.24 2.69 7.02
C TYR A 98 9.95 2.01 8.38
N LEU A 99 9.85 0.68 8.41
CA LEU A 99 9.57 -0.10 9.62
C LEU A 99 10.73 -0.08 10.63
N ASP A 100 11.98 -0.05 10.16
CA ASP A 100 13.19 0.07 10.99
C ASP A 100 13.22 1.36 11.82
N HIS A 101 12.59 2.43 11.32
CA HIS A 101 12.44 3.69 12.07
C HIS A 101 11.37 3.61 13.18
N GLY A 102 10.56 2.54 13.14
CA GLY A 102 9.41 2.27 13.98
C GLY A 102 8.18 3.04 13.53
N GLY A 103 7.02 2.37 13.49
CA GLY A 103 5.73 3.03 13.28
C GLY A 103 5.27 3.85 14.51
N PRO A 104 4.27 4.73 14.34
CA PRO A 104 3.60 5.38 15.46
C PRO A 104 2.95 4.31 16.35
N LYS A 105 3.05 4.47 17.68
CA LYS A 105 2.44 3.55 18.65
C LYS A 105 1.49 4.33 19.54
N ARG A 106 0.26 3.83 19.73
CA ARG A 106 -0.71 4.38 20.69
C ARG A 106 -0.06 4.57 22.07
N GLY A 107 -0.27 5.73 22.68
CA GLY A 107 0.23 6.06 24.02
C GLY A 107 1.70 6.46 24.15
N ARG A 108 2.50 6.48 23.05
CA ARG A 108 3.90 6.96 23.10
C ARG A 108 4.05 8.29 22.35
N SER A 109 4.33 9.37 23.08
CA SER A 109 4.68 10.66 22.48
C SER A 109 6.07 10.59 21.83
N ARG A 110 6.14 10.74 20.51
CA ARG A 110 7.39 10.91 19.76
C ARG A 110 7.65 12.40 19.50
N GLY A 111 8.92 12.82 19.56
CA GLY A 111 9.32 14.20 19.29
C GLY A 111 9.18 14.61 17.82
N ARG A 112 9.16 15.93 17.54
CA ARG A 112 9.01 16.49 16.17
C ARG A 112 10.02 15.93 15.16
N ARG A 113 11.29 15.75 15.56
CA ARG A 113 12.35 15.20 14.70
C ARG A 113 12.03 13.77 14.23
N TRP A 114 11.44 12.96 15.10
CA TRP A 114 11.06 11.59 14.76
C TRP A 114 9.94 11.57 13.72
N TRP A 115 8.92 12.44 13.85
CA TRP A 115 7.82 12.58 12.89
C TRP A 115 8.29 13.09 11.54
N SER A 116 9.22 14.05 11.51
CA SER A 116 9.83 14.52 10.28
C SER A 116 10.55 13.39 9.53
N ARG A 117 11.37 12.61 10.23
CA ARG A 117 12.07 11.45 9.65
C ARG A 117 11.11 10.36 9.20
N TRP A 118 10.06 10.08 9.99
CA TRP A 118 9.02 9.12 9.65
C TRP A 118 8.33 9.50 8.35
N ARG A 119 7.91 10.76 8.19
CA ARG A 119 7.29 11.26 6.93
C ARG A 119 8.22 11.12 5.73
N ARG A 120 9.51 11.41 5.92
CA ARG A 120 10.53 11.29 4.87
C ARG A 120 10.70 9.84 4.39
N LEU A 121 10.46 8.87 5.26
CA LEU A 121 10.58 7.44 4.93
C LEU A 121 9.27 6.86 4.38
N LEU A 122 8.11 7.41 4.80
CA LEU A 122 6.81 6.96 4.33
C LEU A 122 6.59 7.22 2.83
N ALA A 123 6.94 8.42 2.34
CA ALA A 123 6.71 8.78 0.94
C ALA A 123 7.33 7.78 -0.05
N PRO A 124 8.63 7.41 0.06
CA PRO A 124 9.22 6.36 -0.79
C PRO A 124 8.53 5.00 -0.69
N THR A 125 7.97 4.64 0.48
CA THR A 125 7.22 3.38 0.64
C THR A 125 5.90 3.41 -0.12
N LEU A 126 5.20 4.55 -0.07
CA LEU A 126 3.95 4.76 -0.78
C LEU A 126 4.18 4.86 -2.29
N ASP A 127 5.20 5.60 -2.74
CA ASP A 127 5.64 5.66 -4.15
C ASP A 127 5.97 4.25 -4.70
N ALA A 128 6.68 3.43 -3.92
CA ALA A 128 7.02 2.06 -4.34
C ALA A 128 5.77 1.16 -4.46
N ALA A 129 4.70 1.44 -3.72
CA ALA A 129 3.44 0.72 -3.83
C ALA A 129 2.70 1.04 -5.15
N ASP A 130 2.91 2.21 -5.75
CA ASP A 130 2.19 2.64 -6.96
C ASP A 130 2.39 1.75 -8.16
N ALA A 131 3.61 1.24 -8.35
CA ALA A 131 3.88 0.35 -9.47
C ALA A 131 3.00 -0.91 -9.43
N ILE A 132 2.71 -1.42 -8.23
CA ILE A 132 1.89 -2.62 -8.04
C ILE A 132 0.40 -2.24 -7.98
N LEU A 133 0.03 -1.20 -7.24
CA LEU A 133 -1.36 -0.72 -7.13
C LEU A 133 -1.90 -0.23 -8.48
N GLY A 134 -1.09 0.45 -9.29
CA GLY A 134 -1.46 0.91 -10.63
C GLY A 134 -1.74 -0.26 -11.57
N SER A 135 -0.85 -1.26 -11.59
CA SER A 135 -1.07 -2.49 -12.37
C SER A 135 -2.30 -3.27 -11.87
N LEU A 136 -2.51 -3.37 -10.56
CA LEU A 136 -3.67 -4.07 -9.97
C LEU A 136 -4.98 -3.31 -10.18
N GLY A 137 -4.98 -1.98 -10.11
CA GLY A 137 -6.15 -1.13 -10.32
C GLY A 137 -6.73 -1.30 -11.73
N ALA A 138 -5.86 -1.52 -12.72
CA ALA A 138 -6.27 -1.83 -14.08
C ALA A 138 -6.91 -3.24 -14.25
N VAL A 139 -6.89 -4.08 -13.21
CA VAL A 139 -7.51 -5.41 -13.17
C VAL A 139 -8.71 -5.43 -12.22
N PHE A 140 -8.62 -4.71 -11.10
CA PHE A 140 -9.62 -4.67 -10.04
C PHE A 140 -10.00 -3.22 -9.73
N PRO A 141 -11.22 -2.78 -10.06
CA PRO A 141 -11.67 -1.41 -9.79
C PRO A 141 -11.59 -1.01 -8.30
N GLY A 142 -11.75 -1.99 -7.39
CA GLY A 142 -11.56 -1.74 -5.95
C GLY A 142 -10.14 -1.30 -5.59
N VAL A 143 -9.12 -1.77 -6.32
CA VAL A 143 -7.71 -1.39 -6.10
C VAL A 143 -7.40 0.00 -6.65
N GLU A 144 -8.08 0.42 -7.73
CA GLU A 144 -7.98 1.79 -8.22
C GLU A 144 -8.40 2.80 -7.13
N ALA A 145 -9.53 2.57 -6.47
CA ALA A 145 -9.96 3.42 -5.36
C ALA A 145 -9.02 3.40 -4.15
N ILE A 146 -8.31 2.29 -3.90
CA ILE A 146 -7.26 2.21 -2.88
C ILE A 146 -6.07 3.10 -3.26
N LYS A 147 -5.65 3.05 -4.53
CA LYS A 147 -4.59 3.90 -5.07
C LYS A 147 -4.96 5.38 -4.95
N ASP A 148 -6.17 5.77 -5.36
CA ASP A 148 -6.62 7.16 -5.31
C ASP A 148 -6.64 7.73 -3.87
N TYR A 149 -7.05 6.91 -2.90
CA TYR A 149 -6.96 7.28 -1.49
C TYR A 149 -5.49 7.44 -1.04
N LYS A 150 -4.62 6.50 -1.40
CA LYS A 150 -3.18 6.56 -1.11
C LYS A 150 -2.55 7.85 -1.68
N ASP A 151 -2.88 8.22 -2.92
CA ASP A 151 -2.39 9.45 -3.56
C ASP A 151 -2.90 10.71 -2.82
N SER A 152 -4.16 10.68 -2.39
CA SER A 152 -4.73 11.76 -1.56
C SER A 152 -4.02 11.89 -0.21
N VAL A 153 -3.62 10.78 0.41
CA VAL A 153 -2.85 10.75 1.66
C VAL A 153 -1.45 11.35 1.45
N GLU A 154 -0.76 11.02 0.36
CA GLU A 154 0.55 11.62 0.04
C GLU A 154 0.47 13.13 -0.13
N VAL A 155 -0.52 13.62 -0.89
CA VAL A 155 -0.76 15.06 -1.04
C VAL A 155 -1.02 15.70 0.33
N GLY A 156 -1.81 15.04 1.19
CA GLY A 156 -2.03 15.49 2.56
C GLY A 156 -0.75 15.58 3.39
N ILE A 157 0.18 14.63 3.22
CA ILE A 157 1.48 14.60 3.89
C ILE A 157 2.37 15.76 3.42
N GLU A 158 2.40 16.05 2.12
CA GLU A 158 3.15 17.18 1.56
C GLU A 158 2.63 18.53 2.09
N LEU A 159 1.31 18.68 2.22
CA LEU A 159 0.70 19.89 2.77
C LEU A 159 1.11 20.15 4.23
N ALA A 160 1.39 19.09 5.01
CA ALA A 160 1.85 19.23 6.39
C ALA A 160 3.36 19.55 6.51
N LYS A 161 4.13 19.55 5.42
CA LYS A 161 5.55 19.94 5.42
C LYS A 161 5.76 21.47 5.40
N LYS A 162 4.75 22.22 4.97
CA LYS A 162 4.71 23.69 4.99
C LYS A 162 4.35 24.20 6.38
#